data_AF-A0A812PXG0-F1
#
_entry.id   AF-A0A812PXG0-F1
#
_cell.length_a   1.000
_cell.length_b   1.000
_cell.length_c   1.000
_cell.angle_alpha   90.00
_cell.angle_beta   90.00
_cell.angle_gamma   90.00
#
_symmetry.space_group_name_H-M   'P 1'
#
loop_
_entity.id
_entity.type
_entity.pdbx_description
1 polymer ?
#
loop_
_entity_poly.entity_id
_entity_poly.type
_entity_poly.pdbx_seq_one_letter_code
_entity_poly.pdbx_strand_id
1 'polypeptide(L)'
;MEQKGAYLEFFETFKSSAPRSAPMLKRAHTAWEAFGKLIAGLGDANQLRDSMEFCALRHMSVALQQSDVDSFKSVLLELCGKKLGALLTPEFQFGVSMLIDSMGRTMLRTRTKFETRLRILRTSWAALEHTEGEKIDVDSPVSPGSPDEKEPESDDNGPVTVSEKSGERKHRKSLGNAGSVHVPRSFHDMVLFNASVMNMSENLWFEEMLQSLRALVPNCGNISRLQEECDLLCLALVHFEQAGFGFRPS
;
A
#
# COMPACT_ATOMS: atom_id res chain seq x y z
N MET A 1 -6.93 -8.68 -47.98
CA MET A 1 -6.43 -7.79 -46.92
C MET A 1 -7.31 -8.01 -45.70
N GLU A 2 -6.78 -8.63 -44.65
CA GLU A 2 -7.49 -8.68 -43.37
C GLU A 2 -7.57 -7.25 -42.81
N GLN A 3 -8.78 -6.77 -42.52
CA GLN A 3 -8.93 -5.53 -41.78
C GLN A 3 -8.47 -5.77 -40.34
N LYS A 4 -7.24 -5.35 -40.01
CA LYS A 4 -6.84 -5.17 -38.61
C LYS A 4 -7.92 -4.30 -37.94
N GLY A 5 -8.51 -4.80 -36.86
CA GLY A 5 -9.53 -4.05 -36.12
C GLY A 5 -8.99 -2.69 -35.69
N ALA A 6 -9.83 -1.65 -35.74
CA ALA A 6 -9.40 -0.26 -35.52
C ALA A 6 -8.65 -0.05 -34.18
N TYR A 7 -8.97 -0.86 -33.16
CA TYR A 7 -8.26 -0.86 -31.89
C TYR A 7 -6.79 -1.32 -31.99
N LEU A 8 -6.46 -2.28 -32.86
CA LEU A 8 -5.07 -2.71 -33.09
C LEU A 8 -4.27 -1.63 -33.84
N GLU A 9 -4.89 -0.98 -34.82
CA GLU A 9 -4.31 0.16 -35.52
C GLU A 9 -4.02 1.30 -34.54
N PHE A 10 -4.98 1.62 -33.66
CA PHE A 10 -4.81 2.57 -32.56
C PHE A 10 -3.61 2.24 -31.68
N PHE A 11 -3.56 1.03 -31.09
CA PHE A 11 -2.53 0.70 -30.11
C PHE A 11 -1.12 0.54 -30.69
N GLU A 12 -0.97 0.15 -31.97
CA GLU A 12 0.35 0.16 -32.64
C GLU A 12 0.83 1.58 -32.94
N THR A 13 -0.06 2.47 -33.37
CA THR A 13 0.28 3.90 -33.54
C THR A 13 0.60 4.55 -32.19
N PHE A 14 -0.23 4.31 -31.15
CA PHE A 14 -0.03 4.86 -29.82
C PHE A 14 1.27 4.39 -29.15
N LYS A 15 1.64 3.11 -29.32
CA LYS A 15 2.96 2.57 -28.91
C LYS A 15 4.13 3.31 -29.56
N SER A 16 3.96 3.81 -30.78
CA SER A 16 5.01 4.57 -31.49
C SER A 16 5.15 5.98 -30.93
N SER A 17 4.04 6.65 -30.57
CA SER A 17 4.04 7.98 -29.95
C SER A 17 4.40 7.96 -28.46
N ALA A 18 4.01 6.92 -27.73
CA ALA A 18 4.23 6.75 -26.30
C ALA A 18 4.78 5.34 -25.99
N PRO A 19 6.09 5.08 -26.16
CA PRO A 19 6.68 3.74 -26.03
C PRO A 19 6.44 3.05 -24.67
N ARG A 20 6.24 3.83 -23.61
CA ARG A 20 5.89 3.34 -22.26
C ARG A 20 4.54 2.60 -22.22
N SER A 21 3.66 2.86 -23.19
CA SER A 21 2.37 2.18 -23.36
C SER A 21 2.46 0.81 -24.04
N ALA A 22 3.63 0.37 -24.51
CA ALA A 22 3.80 -0.92 -25.18
C ALA A 22 3.18 -2.14 -24.45
N PRO A 23 3.13 -2.23 -23.10
CA PRO A 23 2.40 -3.29 -22.41
C PRO A 23 0.87 -3.28 -22.66
N MET A 24 0.27 -2.12 -22.94
CA MET A 24 -1.16 -2.00 -23.25
C MET A 24 -1.52 -2.71 -24.57
N LEU A 25 -0.61 -2.72 -25.55
CA LEU A 25 -0.82 -3.45 -26.81
C LEU A 25 -1.06 -4.96 -26.58
N LYS A 26 -0.39 -5.56 -25.59
CA LYS A 26 -0.63 -6.98 -25.21
C LYS A 26 -2.04 -7.23 -24.66
N ARG A 27 -2.73 -6.17 -24.21
CA ARG A 27 -4.10 -6.20 -23.68
C ARG A 27 -5.02 -5.24 -24.44
N ALA A 28 -4.73 -5.00 -25.72
CA ALA A 28 -5.40 -4.02 -26.56
C ALA A 28 -6.93 -4.17 -26.56
N HIS A 29 -7.43 -5.40 -26.64
CA HIS A 29 -8.86 -5.70 -26.54
C HIS A 29 -9.47 -5.22 -25.22
N THR A 30 -8.91 -5.66 -24.08
CA THR A 30 -9.39 -5.28 -22.74
C THR A 30 -9.34 -3.77 -22.51
N ALA A 31 -8.30 -3.10 -23.01
CA ALA A 31 -8.18 -1.64 -22.91
C ALA A 31 -9.23 -0.92 -23.77
N TRP A 32 -9.53 -1.45 -24.97
CA TRP A 32 -10.58 -0.93 -25.84
C TRP A 32 -11.98 -1.15 -25.28
N GLU A 33 -12.25 -2.31 -24.68
CA GLU A 33 -13.51 -2.60 -23.97
C GLU A 33 -13.71 -1.68 -22.77
N ALA A 34 -12.65 -1.40 -22.00
CA ALA A 34 -12.71 -0.45 -20.89
C ALA A 34 -13.04 0.97 -21.37
N PHE A 35 -12.45 1.41 -22.48
CA PHE A 35 -12.79 2.69 -23.11
C PHE A 35 -14.24 2.71 -23.66
N GLY A 36 -14.70 1.63 -24.27
CA GLY A 36 -16.09 1.47 -24.70
C GLY A 36 -17.10 1.56 -23.56
N LYS A 37 -16.77 1.00 -22.38
CA LYS A 37 -17.59 1.15 -21.16
C LYS A 37 -17.67 2.59 -20.66
N LEU A 38 -16.59 3.36 -20.74
CA LEU A 38 -16.59 4.80 -20.41
C LEU A 38 -17.50 5.58 -21.36
N ILE A 39 -17.48 5.28 -22.67
CA ILE A 39 -18.37 5.90 -23.66
C ILE A 39 -19.84 5.53 -23.38
N ALA A 40 -20.13 4.25 -23.11
CA ALA A 40 -21.49 3.80 -22.80
C ALA A 40 -22.05 4.45 -21.52
N GLY A 41 -21.18 4.73 -20.54
CA GLY A 41 -21.54 5.40 -19.29
C GLY A 41 -21.74 6.92 -19.39
N LEU A 42 -21.55 7.56 -20.55
CA LEU A 42 -21.68 9.02 -20.69
C LEU A 42 -23.08 9.57 -20.32
N GLY A 43 -24.11 8.73 -20.37
CA GLY A 43 -25.48 9.09 -19.96
C GLY A 43 -25.73 9.10 -18.45
N ASP A 44 -24.84 8.53 -17.64
CA ASP A 44 -24.95 8.47 -16.18
C ASP A 44 -23.64 8.92 -15.51
N ALA A 45 -23.67 10.09 -14.87
CA ALA A 45 -22.52 10.66 -14.20
C ALA A 45 -21.96 9.80 -13.05
N ASN A 46 -22.79 8.99 -12.38
CA ASN A 46 -22.32 8.07 -11.33
C ASN A 46 -21.60 6.88 -11.96
N GLN A 47 -22.22 6.23 -12.97
CA GLN A 47 -21.61 5.11 -13.68
C GLN A 47 -20.28 5.51 -14.33
N LEU A 48 -20.21 6.70 -14.92
CA LEU A 48 -18.98 7.26 -15.50
C LEU A 48 -17.92 7.49 -14.41
N ARG A 49 -18.25 8.18 -13.31
CA ARG A 49 -17.33 8.41 -12.18
C ARG A 49 -16.75 7.09 -11.67
N ASP A 50 -17.62 6.13 -11.35
CA ASP A 50 -17.20 4.86 -10.73
C ASP A 50 -16.31 4.05 -11.69
N SER A 51 -16.61 4.09 -12.99
CA SER A 51 -15.78 3.48 -14.03
C SER A 51 -14.41 4.16 -14.17
N MET A 52 -14.35 5.50 -14.09
CA MET A 52 -13.10 6.27 -14.13
C MET A 52 -12.25 6.02 -12.88
N GLU A 53 -12.86 6.01 -11.70
CA GLU A 53 -12.19 5.74 -10.42
C GLU A 53 -11.64 4.31 -10.38
N PHE A 54 -12.42 3.31 -10.77
CA PHE A 54 -11.96 1.93 -10.90
C PHE A 54 -10.76 1.81 -11.83
N CYS A 55 -10.83 2.43 -13.01
CA CYS A 55 -9.72 2.41 -13.97
C CYS A 55 -8.49 3.15 -13.44
N ALA A 56 -8.64 4.29 -12.76
CA ALA A 56 -7.54 5.03 -12.15
C ALA A 56 -6.85 4.24 -11.02
N LEU A 57 -7.64 3.60 -10.15
CA LEU A 57 -7.17 2.73 -9.08
C LEU A 57 -6.39 1.53 -9.64
N ARG A 58 -6.88 0.85 -10.69
CA ARG A 58 -6.16 -0.27 -11.32
C ARG A 58 -4.83 0.11 -11.97
N HIS A 59 -4.66 1.37 -12.36
CA HIS A 59 -3.42 1.89 -12.98
C HIS A 59 -2.57 2.74 -12.01
N MET A 60 -2.86 2.72 -10.71
CA MET A 60 -2.15 3.52 -9.70
C MET A 60 -0.63 3.24 -9.63
N SER A 61 -0.20 2.01 -9.95
CA SER A 61 1.22 1.62 -10.05
C SER A 61 1.88 2.02 -11.38
N VAL A 62 1.11 2.45 -12.38
CA VAL A 62 1.62 2.82 -13.70
C VAL A 62 2.16 4.24 -13.66
N ALA A 63 3.38 4.43 -14.17
CA ALA A 63 4.09 5.70 -14.14
C ALA A 63 3.62 6.69 -15.24
N LEU A 64 2.31 6.92 -15.32
CA LEU A 64 1.64 7.82 -16.27
C LEU A 64 2.12 9.28 -16.12
N GLN A 65 2.27 9.97 -17.25
CA GLN A 65 2.54 11.41 -17.36
C GLN A 65 1.47 12.09 -18.24
N GLN A 66 1.34 13.41 -18.13
CA GLN A 66 0.39 14.18 -18.95
C GLN A 66 0.64 14.02 -20.46
N SER A 67 1.92 13.94 -20.88
CA SER A 67 2.31 13.68 -22.26
C SER A 67 1.80 12.36 -22.83
N ASP A 68 1.61 11.33 -21.99
CA ASP A 68 1.03 10.05 -22.43
C ASP A 68 -0.47 10.21 -22.74
N VAL A 69 -1.19 11.02 -21.94
CA VAL A 69 -2.61 11.34 -22.12
C VAL A 69 -2.80 12.17 -23.39
N ASP A 70 -1.97 13.19 -23.60
CA ASP A 70 -2.03 14.04 -24.81
C ASP A 70 -1.67 13.24 -26.08
N SER A 71 -0.72 12.31 -25.98
CA SER A 71 -0.41 11.37 -27.07
C SER A 71 -1.59 10.43 -27.38
N PHE A 72 -2.25 9.88 -26.35
CA PHE A 72 -3.43 9.02 -26.51
C PHE A 72 -4.57 9.77 -27.21
N LYS A 73 -4.86 11.00 -26.75
CA LYS A 73 -5.88 11.90 -27.32
C LYS A 73 -5.58 12.20 -28.79
N SER A 74 -4.34 12.57 -29.11
CA SER A 74 -3.92 12.93 -30.47
C SER A 74 -4.05 11.75 -31.43
N VAL A 75 -3.54 10.58 -31.05
CA VAL A 75 -3.61 9.36 -31.89
C VAL A 75 -5.06 8.89 -32.08
N LEU A 76 -5.93 9.04 -31.06
CA LEU A 76 -7.34 8.65 -31.19
C LEU A 76 -8.09 9.59 -32.15
N LEU A 77 -7.90 10.91 -32.01
CA LEU A 77 -8.53 11.89 -32.89
C LEU A 77 -8.05 11.76 -34.34
N GLU A 78 -6.76 11.49 -34.56
CA GLU A 78 -6.24 11.15 -35.89
C GLU A 78 -6.90 9.90 -36.49
N LEU A 79 -7.05 8.82 -35.70
CA LEU A 79 -7.70 7.61 -36.17
C LEU A 79 -9.17 7.86 -36.48
N CYS A 80 -9.89 8.57 -35.61
CA CYS A 80 -11.26 8.99 -35.86
C CYS A 80 -11.37 9.83 -37.13
N GLY A 81 -10.45 10.76 -37.39
CA GLY A 81 -10.39 11.53 -38.64
C GLY A 81 -10.18 10.64 -39.87
N LYS A 82 -9.24 9.68 -39.80
CA LYS A 82 -8.97 8.71 -40.88
C LYS A 82 -10.15 7.78 -41.17
N LYS A 83 -10.96 7.42 -40.16
CA LYS A 83 -12.07 6.45 -40.30
C LYS A 83 -13.43 7.10 -40.57
N LEU A 84 -13.72 8.25 -39.94
CA LEU A 84 -15.01 8.95 -40.02
C LEU A 84 -15.00 10.05 -41.11
N GLY A 85 -13.84 10.60 -41.45
CA GLY A 85 -13.72 11.66 -42.45
C GLY A 85 -14.63 12.85 -42.14
N ALA A 86 -15.53 13.17 -43.07
CA ALA A 86 -16.50 14.26 -42.93
C ALA A 86 -17.54 14.05 -41.80
N LEU A 87 -17.68 12.85 -41.24
CA LEU A 87 -18.54 12.58 -40.08
C LEU A 87 -17.90 12.99 -38.74
N LEU A 88 -16.62 13.40 -38.73
CA LEU A 88 -15.93 13.85 -37.53
C LEU A 88 -16.29 15.31 -37.18
N THR A 89 -17.43 15.52 -36.52
CA THR A 89 -17.87 16.87 -36.15
C THR A 89 -17.00 17.51 -35.06
N PRO A 90 -16.94 18.85 -34.94
CA PRO A 90 -16.21 19.53 -33.87
C PRO A 90 -16.71 19.15 -32.46
N GLU A 91 -18.02 18.92 -32.31
CA GLU A 91 -18.65 18.54 -31.04
C GLU A 91 -18.20 17.14 -30.60
N PHE A 92 -18.08 16.20 -31.53
CA PHE A 92 -17.52 14.87 -31.26
C PHE A 92 -16.06 14.97 -30.81
N GLN A 93 -15.24 15.75 -31.50
CA GLN A 93 -13.83 15.94 -31.14
C GLN A 93 -13.69 16.57 -29.75
N PHE A 94 -14.52 17.56 -29.43
CA PHE A 94 -14.58 18.19 -28.10
C PHE A 94 -15.00 17.20 -27.01
N GLY A 95 -16.08 16.44 -27.23
CA GLY A 95 -16.59 15.45 -26.26
C GLY A 95 -15.58 14.34 -25.96
N VAL A 96 -14.95 13.78 -26.99
CA VAL A 96 -13.90 12.76 -26.83
C VAL A 96 -12.66 13.33 -26.12
N SER A 97 -12.23 14.55 -26.47
CA SER A 97 -11.12 15.22 -25.79
C SER A 97 -11.42 15.42 -24.30
N MET A 98 -12.62 15.93 -23.97
CA MET A 98 -13.06 16.14 -22.60
C MET A 98 -13.12 14.84 -21.78
N LEU A 99 -13.56 13.73 -22.38
CA LEU A 99 -13.56 12.41 -21.73
C LEU A 99 -12.14 11.96 -21.41
N ILE A 100 -11.21 12.03 -22.38
CA ILE A 100 -9.82 11.60 -22.22
C ILE A 100 -9.08 12.48 -21.20
N ASP A 101 -9.23 13.80 -21.28
CA ASP A 101 -8.59 14.74 -20.36
C ASP A 101 -9.13 14.60 -18.94
N SER A 102 -10.41 14.32 -18.78
CA SER A 102 -10.99 14.02 -17.46
C SER A 102 -10.49 12.69 -16.92
N MET A 103 -10.38 11.66 -17.75
CA MET A 103 -9.86 10.35 -17.36
C MET A 103 -8.38 10.42 -16.96
N GLY A 104 -7.54 11.05 -17.78
CA GLY A 104 -6.12 11.27 -17.49
C GLY A 104 -5.90 12.07 -16.20
N ARG A 105 -6.66 13.15 -15.98
CA ARG A 105 -6.63 13.90 -14.72
C ARG A 105 -7.02 13.05 -13.52
N THR A 106 -8.04 12.20 -13.61
CA THR A 106 -8.43 11.28 -12.53
C THR A 106 -7.34 10.24 -12.24
N MET A 107 -6.71 9.66 -13.27
CA MET A 107 -5.57 8.74 -13.11
C MET A 107 -4.37 9.40 -12.40
N LEU A 108 -3.92 10.56 -12.91
CA LEU A 108 -2.80 11.31 -12.35
C LEU A 108 -3.07 11.73 -10.90
N ARG A 109 -4.25 12.31 -10.62
CA ARG A 109 -4.65 12.74 -9.28
C ARG A 109 -4.74 11.57 -8.30
N THR A 110 -5.25 10.41 -8.74
CA THR A 110 -5.33 9.21 -7.91
C THR A 110 -3.94 8.73 -7.51
N ARG A 111 -3.02 8.63 -8.48
CA ARG A 111 -1.62 8.27 -8.22
C ARG A 111 -0.98 9.24 -7.22
N THR A 112 -1.03 10.56 -7.46
CA THR A 112 -0.44 11.55 -6.53
C THR A 112 -1.04 11.50 -5.13
N LYS A 113 -2.37 11.29 -5.01
CA LYS A 113 -3.07 11.19 -3.72
C LYS A 113 -2.61 9.99 -2.88
N PHE A 114 -2.34 8.86 -3.51
CA PHE A 114 -1.94 7.64 -2.82
C PHE A 114 -0.42 7.44 -2.71
N GLU A 115 0.39 8.06 -3.59
CA GLU A 115 1.84 7.87 -3.64
C GLU A 115 2.53 8.07 -2.28
N THR A 116 2.23 9.16 -1.58
CA THR A 116 2.83 9.42 -0.26
C THR A 116 2.42 8.37 0.78
N ARG A 117 1.16 7.92 0.77
CA ARG A 117 0.66 6.90 1.72
C ARG A 117 1.28 5.53 1.43
N LEU A 118 1.35 5.14 0.16
CA LEU A 118 2.00 3.90 -0.30
C LEU A 118 3.50 3.91 -0.01
N ARG A 119 4.17 5.06 -0.15
CA ARG A 119 5.59 5.23 0.22
C ARG A 119 5.79 5.01 1.71
N ILE A 120 5.04 5.73 2.55
CA ILE A 120 5.11 5.61 4.02
C ILE A 120 4.86 4.16 4.44
N LEU A 121 3.77 3.54 3.97
CA LEU A 121 3.41 2.17 4.31
C LEU A 121 4.54 1.18 3.98
N ARG A 122 5.13 1.28 2.79
CA ARG A 122 6.27 0.42 2.38
C ARG A 122 7.54 0.69 3.17
N THR A 123 7.89 1.95 3.44
CA THR A 123 9.10 2.29 4.21
C THR A 123 8.98 1.90 5.67
N SER A 124 7.81 2.12 6.29
CA SER A 124 7.54 1.71 7.67
C SER A 124 7.52 0.19 7.80
N TRP A 125 6.94 -0.52 6.83
CA TRP A 125 6.96 -2.00 6.82
C TRP A 125 8.38 -2.55 6.68
N ALA A 126 9.17 -2.04 5.73
CA ALA A 126 10.57 -2.48 5.56
C ALA A 126 11.42 -2.21 6.81
N ALA A 127 11.24 -1.07 7.48
CA ALA A 127 11.91 -0.79 8.75
C ALA A 127 11.51 -1.80 9.84
N LEU A 128 10.22 -2.15 9.92
CA LEU A 128 9.69 -3.12 10.88
C LEU A 128 10.17 -4.57 10.63
N GLU A 129 10.55 -4.94 9.41
CA GLU A 129 11.13 -6.26 9.11
C GLU A 129 12.65 -6.33 9.36
N HIS A 130 13.37 -5.21 9.20
CA HIS A 130 14.84 -5.18 9.29
C HIS A 130 15.40 -4.67 10.62
N THR A 131 14.55 -4.35 11.61
CA THR A 131 15.02 -3.96 12.95
C THR A 131 15.32 -5.19 13.80
N GLU A 132 16.53 -5.74 13.70
CA GLU A 132 16.99 -6.83 14.57
C GLU A 132 16.95 -6.41 16.05
N GLY A 133 16.56 -7.36 16.91
CA GLY A 133 16.42 -7.14 18.35
C GLY A 133 17.76 -6.89 19.06
N GLU A 134 18.08 -5.62 19.31
CA GLU A 134 19.19 -5.26 20.18
C GLU A 134 18.90 -5.70 21.62
N LYS A 135 19.77 -6.55 22.18
CA LYS A 135 19.71 -6.95 23.59
C LYS A 135 20.05 -5.76 24.48
N ILE A 136 19.03 -5.15 25.07
CA ILE A 136 19.21 -4.15 26.12
C ILE A 136 19.64 -4.87 27.40
N ASP A 137 20.90 -4.72 27.80
CA ASP A 137 21.33 -5.08 29.14
C ASP A 137 20.78 -4.05 30.13
N VAL A 138 19.85 -4.51 30.98
CA VAL A 138 19.09 -3.67 31.93
C VAL A 138 19.97 -3.15 33.08
N ASP A 139 21.24 -3.55 33.14
CA ASP A 139 22.22 -3.18 34.17
C ASP A 139 23.26 -2.13 33.71
N SER A 140 23.11 -1.56 32.50
CA SER A 140 23.89 -0.37 32.11
C SER A 140 23.32 0.88 32.78
N PRO A 141 24.07 1.58 33.66
CA PRO A 141 23.59 2.81 34.29
C PRO A 141 23.41 3.90 33.22
N VAL A 142 22.16 4.32 33.03
CA VAL A 142 21.83 5.46 32.17
C VAL A 142 22.44 6.72 32.79
N SER A 143 23.56 7.20 32.23
CA SER A 143 24.05 8.55 32.50
C SER A 143 23.00 9.57 32.04
N PRO A 144 22.47 10.44 32.92
CA PRO A 144 21.52 11.47 32.52
C PRO A 144 22.24 12.59 31.77
N GLY A 145 22.38 12.43 30.46
CA GLY A 145 22.95 13.41 29.54
C GLY A 145 21.87 14.30 28.91
N SER A 146 21.54 15.39 29.60
CA SER A 146 20.94 16.66 29.12
C SER A 146 19.99 16.66 27.89
N PRO A 147 18.71 16.98 28.09
CA PRO A 147 17.94 17.76 27.11
C PRO A 147 18.32 19.24 27.23
N ASP A 148 18.86 19.82 26.16
CA ASP A 148 19.19 21.25 26.06
C ASP A 148 18.01 22.04 25.46
N GLU A 149 16.99 22.31 26.28
CA GLU A 149 15.94 23.29 25.95
C GLU A 149 15.73 24.25 27.14
N LYS A 150 15.62 25.55 26.81
CA LYS A 150 15.67 26.67 27.78
C LYS A 150 14.27 27.06 28.25
N GLU A 151 14.06 27.11 29.55
CA GLU A 151 13.12 28.03 30.20
C GLU A 151 13.78 28.72 31.41
N PRO A 152 13.53 30.02 31.65
CA PRO A 152 14.15 30.76 32.75
C PRO A 152 13.32 30.80 34.05
N GLU A 153 13.99 30.43 35.14
CA GLU A 153 13.94 30.99 36.51
C GLU A 153 12.63 31.55 37.11
N SER A 154 12.25 30.98 38.28
CA SER A 154 12.02 31.79 39.50
C SER A 154 12.19 30.97 40.78
N ASP A 155 12.84 31.55 41.79
CA ASP A 155 13.13 31.00 43.14
C ASP A 155 11.90 30.56 43.97
N ASP A 156 12.04 29.63 44.94
CA ASP A 156 12.40 30.00 46.34
C ASP A 156 12.44 28.82 47.37
N ASN A 157 13.37 28.96 48.33
CA ASN A 157 13.55 28.36 49.68
C ASN A 157 12.84 27.06 50.15
N GLY A 158 13.67 26.17 50.74
CA GLY A 158 13.49 25.82 52.18
C GLY A 158 13.57 24.32 52.60
N PRO A 159 14.15 23.96 53.79
CA PRO A 159 14.83 22.66 53.99
C PRO A 159 14.45 21.84 55.28
N VAL A 160 15.26 20.81 55.65
CA VAL A 160 15.37 20.12 57.00
C VAL A 160 14.29 19.01 57.29
N THR A 161 14.52 17.76 57.79
CA THR A 161 15.66 16.85 58.12
C THR A 161 15.19 15.37 58.11
N VAL A 162 15.95 14.36 57.62
CA VAL A 162 16.85 13.39 58.34
C VAL A 162 16.25 12.53 59.48
N SER A 163 16.29 11.18 59.31
CA SER A 163 16.48 10.07 60.31
C SER A 163 15.60 8.83 60.02
N GLU A 164 15.93 7.56 60.32
CA GLU A 164 17.20 6.80 60.46
C GLU A 164 16.87 5.28 60.65
N LYS A 165 17.83 4.37 60.39
CA LYS A 165 17.87 2.91 60.77
C LYS A 165 16.84 1.96 60.10
N SER A 166 17.20 0.82 59.46
CA SER A 166 18.11 -0.32 59.77
C SER A 166 17.38 -1.51 60.41
N GLY A 167 17.50 -2.72 59.82
CA GLY A 167 16.95 -3.97 60.36
C GLY A 167 16.79 -5.10 59.32
N GLU A 168 17.57 -6.17 59.46
CA GLU A 168 17.66 -7.30 58.52
C GLU A 168 16.35 -8.11 58.32
N ARG A 169 16.12 -8.59 57.09
CA ARG A 169 15.45 -9.87 56.85
C ARG A 169 16.22 -10.71 55.82
N LYS A 170 16.91 -11.73 56.33
CA LYS A 170 17.66 -12.71 55.55
C LYS A 170 16.72 -13.73 54.90
N HIS A 171 17.16 -14.25 53.75
CA HIS A 171 16.75 -15.54 53.19
C HIS A 171 15.33 -15.69 52.59
N ARG A 172 15.11 -15.08 51.42
CA ARG A 172 14.32 -15.73 50.36
C ARG A 172 15.27 -16.11 49.22
N LYS A 173 15.20 -17.36 48.77
CA LYS A 173 16.19 -17.99 47.87
C LYS A 173 16.38 -17.17 46.58
N SER A 174 17.62 -16.99 46.15
CA SER A 174 17.94 -16.48 44.81
C SER A 174 17.44 -17.47 43.75
N LEU A 175 16.35 -17.12 43.07
CA LEU A 175 16.17 -17.58 41.70
C LEU A 175 17.18 -16.82 40.84
N GLY A 176 18.04 -17.54 40.13
CA GLY A 176 19.08 -16.94 39.31
C GLY A 176 18.53 -16.22 38.08
N ASN A 177 19.31 -15.26 37.57
CA ASN A 177 19.22 -14.64 36.24
C ASN A 177 17.82 -14.55 35.62
N ALA A 178 16.92 -13.81 36.28
CA ALA A 178 16.02 -12.94 35.53
C ALA A 178 16.80 -11.63 35.28
N GLY A 179 17.12 -11.23 34.06
CA GLY A 179 16.86 -11.83 32.75
C GLY A 179 16.91 -10.72 31.72
N SER A 180 17.61 -10.90 30.61
CA SER A 180 17.59 -9.92 29.52
C SER A 180 16.16 -9.82 28.99
N VAL A 181 15.43 -8.78 29.38
CA VAL A 181 14.06 -8.55 28.90
C VAL A 181 14.17 -8.23 27.42
N HIS A 182 13.92 -9.23 26.59
CA HIS A 182 13.93 -9.09 25.13
C HIS A 182 12.74 -8.21 24.72
N VAL A 183 12.93 -6.90 24.75
CA VAL A 183 11.97 -5.94 24.20
C VAL A 183 11.95 -6.15 22.68
N PRO A 184 10.83 -6.63 22.10
CA PRO A 184 10.77 -6.88 20.67
C PRO A 184 10.89 -5.57 19.89
N ARG A 185 11.73 -5.54 18.84
CA ARG A 185 11.92 -4.35 17.99
C ARG A 185 11.50 -4.55 16.53
N SER A 186 11.51 -5.78 16.00
CA SER A 186 10.85 -6.07 14.72
C SER A 186 9.35 -6.34 14.93
N PHE A 187 8.55 -6.20 13.87
CA PHE A 187 7.14 -6.60 13.88
C PHE A 187 6.97 -8.12 14.03
N HIS A 188 7.92 -8.89 13.50
CA HIS A 188 7.96 -10.34 13.67
C HIS A 188 8.13 -10.73 15.16
N ASP A 189 9.12 -10.13 15.84
CA ASP A 189 9.36 -10.39 17.27
C ASP A 189 8.19 -9.92 18.13
N MET A 190 7.56 -8.78 17.81
CA MET A 190 6.38 -8.29 18.53
C MET A 190 5.20 -9.28 18.41
N VAL A 191 4.98 -9.84 17.21
CA VAL A 191 3.93 -10.84 16.99
C VAL A 191 4.23 -12.14 17.74
N LEU A 192 5.46 -12.65 17.68
CA LEU A 192 5.87 -13.86 18.42
C LEU A 192 5.82 -13.66 19.95
N PHE A 193 6.22 -12.49 20.43
CA PHE A 193 6.11 -12.13 21.85
C PHE A 193 4.65 -12.09 22.30
N ASN A 194 3.77 -11.44 21.54
CA ASN A 194 2.33 -11.39 21.84
C ASN A 194 1.71 -12.81 21.80
N ALA A 195 2.07 -13.64 20.82
CA ALA A 195 1.63 -15.04 20.75
C ALA A 195 2.08 -15.84 21.99
N SER A 196 3.32 -15.66 22.44
CA SER A 196 3.86 -16.25 23.67
C SER A 196 3.11 -15.79 24.93
N VAL A 197 2.85 -14.49 25.07
CA VAL A 197 2.07 -13.92 26.19
C VAL A 197 0.63 -14.43 26.23
N MET A 198 0.02 -14.70 25.07
CA MET A 198 -1.32 -15.31 24.97
C MET A 198 -1.31 -16.84 25.14
N ASN A 199 -0.15 -17.47 25.39
CA ASN A 199 0.02 -18.93 25.40
C ASN A 199 -0.45 -19.59 24.08
N MET A 200 -0.24 -18.89 22.97
CA MET A 200 -0.53 -19.29 21.58
C MET A 200 0.75 -19.45 20.74
N SER A 201 1.93 -19.60 21.38
CA SER A 201 3.22 -19.74 20.69
C SER A 201 3.32 -20.96 19.76
N GLU A 202 2.50 -21.99 20.00
CA GLU A 202 2.40 -23.18 19.13
C GLU A 202 1.40 -23.00 17.97
N ASN A 203 0.69 -21.86 17.90
CA ASN A 203 -0.32 -21.61 16.87
C ASN A 203 0.28 -20.94 15.62
N LEU A 204 0.43 -21.74 14.56
CA LEU A 204 0.93 -21.35 13.23
C LEU A 204 0.17 -20.14 12.60
N TRP A 205 -1.04 -19.85 13.07
CA TRP A 205 -1.84 -18.67 12.67
C TRP A 205 -1.02 -17.37 12.61
N PHE A 206 -0.17 -17.11 13.60
CA PHE A 206 0.57 -15.85 13.67
C PHE A 206 1.67 -15.75 12.60
N GLU A 207 2.31 -16.87 12.25
CA GLU A 207 3.32 -16.92 11.18
C GLU A 207 2.68 -16.76 9.80
N GLU A 208 1.51 -17.36 9.58
CA GLU A 208 0.74 -17.24 8.34
C GLU A 208 0.16 -15.84 8.14
N MET A 209 -0.32 -15.20 9.22
CA MET A 209 -0.71 -13.79 9.22
C MET A 209 0.48 -12.89 8.85
N LEU A 210 1.66 -13.12 9.44
CA LEU A 210 2.90 -12.41 9.11
C LEU A 210 3.29 -12.61 7.64
N GLN A 211 3.24 -13.85 7.14
CA GLN A 211 3.57 -14.19 5.75
C GLN A 211 2.59 -13.54 4.77
N SER A 212 1.31 -13.49 5.11
CA SER A 212 0.28 -12.80 4.34
C SER A 212 0.54 -11.29 4.30
N LEU A 213 0.92 -10.66 5.41
CA LEU A 213 1.28 -9.24 5.44
C LEU A 213 2.54 -8.93 4.62
N ARG A 214 3.56 -9.80 4.66
CA ARG A 214 4.75 -9.72 3.79
C ARG A 214 4.42 -9.71 2.30
N ALA A 215 3.39 -10.46 1.88
CA ALA A 215 2.92 -10.49 0.50
C ALA A 215 2.03 -9.27 0.16
N LEU A 216 1.10 -8.90 1.05
CA LEU A 216 0.10 -7.84 0.83
C LEU A 216 0.72 -6.43 0.84
N VAL A 217 1.57 -6.12 1.83
CA VAL A 217 2.01 -4.74 2.11
C VAL A 217 2.89 -4.14 0.99
N PRO A 218 3.86 -4.86 0.38
CA PRO A 218 4.57 -4.35 -0.79
C PRO A 218 3.64 -4.11 -2.00
N ASN A 219 2.64 -4.99 -2.16
CA ASN A 219 1.74 -5.06 -3.32
C ASN A 219 0.50 -4.17 -3.24
N CYS A 220 0.20 -3.54 -2.11
CA CYS A 220 -0.97 -2.66 -1.93
C CYS A 220 -1.12 -1.55 -3.00
N GLY A 221 -0.01 -1.10 -3.61
CA GLY A 221 -0.01 -0.13 -4.69
C GLY A 221 -0.41 -0.67 -6.08
N ASN A 222 -0.52 -2.00 -6.23
CA ASN A 222 -0.89 -2.69 -7.46
C ASN A 222 -2.12 -3.55 -7.19
N ILE A 223 -3.31 -3.01 -7.43
CA ILE A 223 -4.58 -3.66 -7.09
C ILE A 223 -4.75 -5.03 -7.74
N SER A 224 -4.22 -5.24 -8.95
CA SER A 224 -4.31 -6.56 -9.61
C SER A 224 -3.52 -7.61 -8.82
N ARG A 225 -2.32 -7.26 -8.35
CA ARG A 225 -1.52 -8.16 -7.52
C ARG A 225 -2.07 -8.28 -6.10
N LEU A 226 -2.52 -7.18 -5.50
CA LEU A 226 -3.16 -7.19 -4.18
C LEU A 226 -4.37 -8.15 -4.15
N GLN A 227 -5.17 -8.17 -5.23
CA GLN A 227 -6.27 -9.11 -5.35
C GLN A 227 -5.80 -10.57 -5.35
N GLU A 228 -4.75 -10.90 -6.12
CA GLU A 228 -4.15 -12.26 -6.12
C GLU A 228 -3.67 -12.67 -4.71
N GLU A 229 -3.00 -11.77 -3.98
CA GLU A 229 -2.55 -12.06 -2.61
C GLU A 229 -3.73 -12.20 -1.62
N CYS A 230 -4.81 -11.43 -1.79
CA CYS A 230 -6.05 -11.60 -1.01
C CYS A 230 -6.74 -12.93 -1.30
N ASP A 231 -6.80 -13.35 -2.57
CA ASP A 231 -7.39 -14.64 -2.96
C ASP A 231 -6.58 -15.81 -2.38
N LEU A 232 -5.24 -15.71 -2.36
CA LEU A 232 -4.34 -16.68 -1.70
C LEU A 232 -4.55 -16.72 -0.18
N LEU A 233 -4.69 -15.56 0.48
CA LEU A 233 -5.04 -15.48 1.91
C LEU A 233 -6.38 -16.17 2.17
N CYS A 234 -7.42 -15.89 1.39
CA CYS A 234 -8.73 -16.54 1.54
C CYS A 234 -8.64 -18.07 1.42
N LEU A 235 -7.84 -18.59 0.49
CA LEU A 235 -7.60 -20.04 0.35
C LEU A 235 -6.84 -20.62 1.56
N ALA A 236 -5.84 -19.92 2.09
CA ALA A 236 -5.13 -20.33 3.29
C ALA A 236 -6.07 -20.38 4.51
N LEU A 237 -6.90 -19.36 4.73
CA LEU A 237 -7.88 -19.31 5.81
C LEU A 237 -8.86 -20.49 5.77
N VAL A 238 -9.41 -20.80 4.59
CA VAL A 238 -10.32 -21.95 4.41
C VAL A 238 -9.61 -23.28 4.69
N HIS A 239 -8.34 -23.41 4.30
CA HIS A 239 -7.54 -24.60 4.61
C HIS A 239 -7.34 -24.76 6.14
N PHE A 240 -7.05 -23.69 6.88
CA PHE A 240 -6.90 -23.75 8.35
C PHE A 240 -8.21 -24.06 9.08
N GLU A 241 -9.35 -23.58 8.57
CA GLU A 241 -10.67 -23.96 9.08
C GLU A 241 -10.93 -25.46 8.88
N GLN A 242 -10.69 -25.99 7.67
CA GLN A 242 -10.87 -27.41 7.35
C GLN A 242 -9.89 -28.34 8.08
N ALA A 243 -8.65 -27.88 8.31
CA ALA A 243 -7.63 -28.63 9.05
C ALA A 243 -7.85 -28.62 10.58
N GLY A 244 -8.87 -27.92 11.09
CA GLY A 244 -9.25 -27.94 12.50
C GLY A 244 -8.38 -27.06 13.42
N PHE A 245 -7.51 -26.23 12.86
CA PHE A 245 -6.73 -25.22 13.59
C PHE A 245 -7.52 -23.92 13.84
N GLY A 246 -8.74 -23.82 13.30
CA GLY A 246 -9.64 -22.70 13.51
C GLY A 246 -9.98 -22.47 14.98
N PHE A 247 -10.05 -21.20 15.36
CA PHE A 247 -10.41 -20.70 16.69
C PHE A 247 -11.79 -21.26 17.12
N ARG A 248 -11.82 -22.30 17.95
CA ARG A 248 -13.07 -22.75 18.58
C ARG A 248 -13.45 -21.72 19.66
N PRO A 249 -14.57 -20.98 19.53
CA PRO A 249 -15.11 -20.26 20.66
C PRO A 249 -15.55 -21.27 21.73
N SER A 250 -15.06 -21.07 22.95
CA SER A 250 -15.50 -21.77 24.17
C SER A 250 -16.84 -21.27 24.66
#